data_AF-A0ABD3SU22-F1
#
_entry.id   AF-A0ABD3SU22-F1
#
_cell.length_a   1.000
_cell.length_b   1.000
_cell.length_c   1.000
_cell.angle_alpha   90.00
_cell.angle_beta   90.00
_cell.angle_gamma   90.00
#
_symmetry.space_group_name_H-M   'P 1'
#
loop_
_entity.id
_entity.type
_entity.pdbx_description
1 polymer ?
#
loop_
_entity_poly.entity_id
_entity_poly.type
_entity_poly.pdbx_seq_one_letter_code
_entity_poly.pdbx_strand_id
1 'polypeptide(L)'
;MLFFSYFKDLVGREVTVELKNDLAIRGTLHSVDQYLNIKLENTRVVDQDKYPHMLSVRNCFIRGSVVRYVQLPPEGVDVELLHDATRREARGG
;
A
#
# COMPACT_ATOMS: atom_id res chain seq x y z
N MET A 1 3.00 -11.61 -11.26
CA MET A 1 2.29 -10.31 -11.12
C MET A 1 1.20 -10.31 -10.04
N LEU A 2 1.10 -11.32 -9.16
CA LEU A 2 0.04 -11.42 -8.14
C LEU A 2 -0.16 -10.13 -7.33
N PHE A 3 0.90 -9.62 -6.71
CA PHE A 3 0.79 -8.46 -5.82
C PHE A 3 0.44 -7.17 -6.55
N PHE A 4 0.89 -7.00 -7.80
CA PHE A 4 0.47 -5.86 -8.62
C PHE A 4 -1.04 -5.90 -8.87
N SER A 5 -1.57 -7.04 -9.31
CA SER A 5 -3.02 -7.20 -9.53
C SER A 5 -3.79 -7.01 -8.23
N TYR A 6 -3.30 -7.58 -7.13
CA TYR A 6 -3.94 -7.46 -5.82
C TYR A 6 -4.04 -6.01 -5.34
N PHE A 7 -2.96 -5.23 -5.41
CA PHE A 7 -3.01 -3.81 -5.04
C PHE A 7 -3.86 -2.97 -6.01
N LYS A 8 -3.96 -3.39 -7.27
CA LYS A 8 -4.84 -2.72 -8.24
C LYS A 8 -6.31 -2.84 -7.84
N ASP A 9 -6.74 -3.97 -7.28
CA ASP A 9 -8.10 -4.19 -6.78
C ASP A 9 -8.42 -3.37 -5.50
N LEU A 10 -7.39 -2.85 -4.84
CA LEU A 10 -7.49 -2.01 -3.64
C LEU A 10 -7.49 -0.51 -3.96
N VAL A 11 -7.37 -0.11 -5.23
CA VAL A 11 -7.45 1.31 -5.62
C VAL A 11 -8.80 1.89 -5.18
N GLY A 12 -8.75 3.07 -4.56
CA GLY A 12 -9.88 3.75 -3.93
C GLY A 12 -10.10 3.41 -2.45
N ARG A 13 -9.40 2.42 -1.89
CA ARG A 13 -9.51 2.06 -0.47
C ARG A 13 -8.47 2.79 0.40
N GLU A 14 -8.80 3.02 1.67
CA GLU A 14 -7.84 3.56 2.64
C GLU A 14 -6.85 2.46 3.07
N VAL A 15 -5.56 2.77 3.03
CA VAL A 15 -4.46 1.89 3.44
C VAL A 15 -3.47 2.65 4.31
N THR A 16 -2.68 1.94 5.12
CA THR A 16 -1.54 2.53 5.83
C THR A 16 -0.24 1.93 5.33
N VAL A 17 0.64 2.75 4.78
CA VAL A 17 1.95 2.33 4.28
C VAL A 17 3.01 2.66 5.32
N GLU A 18 3.67 1.64 5.86
CA GLU A 18 4.81 1.77 6.74
C GLU A 18 6.10 1.64 5.93
N LEU A 19 6.97 2.63 6.06
CA LEU A 19 8.26 2.69 5.38
C LEU A 19 9.36 2.04 6.23
N LYS A 20 10.47 1.67 5.60
CA LYS A 20 11.64 1.08 6.26
C LYS A 20 12.31 1.97 7.31
N ASN A 21 12.00 3.27 7.32
CA ASN A 21 12.45 4.24 8.33
C ASN A 21 11.40 4.51 9.42
N ASP A 22 10.43 3.61 9.58
CA ASP A 22 9.36 3.62 10.58
C ASP A 22 8.31 4.74 10.39
N LEU A 23 8.37 5.51 9.30
CA LEU A 23 7.31 6.45 8.96
C LEU A 23 6.07 5.69 8.46
N ALA A 24 4.92 5.93 9.08
CA ALA A 24 3.64 5.39 8.66
C ALA A 24 2.73 6.47 8.08
N ILE A 25 2.29 6.28 6.84
CA ILE A 25 1.44 7.21 6.09
C ILE A 25 0.13 6.51 5.77
N ARG A 26 -0.98 7.06 6.25
CA ARG A 26 -2.33 6.60 5.92
C ARG A 26 -2.91 7.48 4.81
N GLY A 27 -3.60 6.88 3.84
CA GLY A 27 -4.26 7.61 2.77
C GLY A 27 -5.05 6.68 1.85
N THR A 28 -5.74 7.26 0.87
CA THR A 28 -6.46 6.50 -0.16
C THR A 28 -5.47 6.03 -1.23
N LEU A 29 -5.46 4.73 -1.53
CA LEU A 29 -4.65 4.18 -2.61
C LEU A 29 -5.17 4.67 -3.97
N HIS A 30 -4.40 5.53 -4.63
CA HIS A 30 -4.79 6.11 -5.91
C HIS A 30 -4.26 5.30 -7.10
N SER A 31 -3.01 4.82 -7.02
CA SER A 31 -2.44 3.96 -8.05
C SER A 31 -1.29 3.11 -7.54
N VAL A 32 -1.03 2.01 -8.25
CA VAL A 32 0.12 1.12 -8.07
C VAL A 32 0.71 0.76 -9.43
N ASP A 33 2.03 0.54 -9.51
CA ASP A 33 2.70 0.07 -10.72
C ASP A 33 3.36 -1.31 -10.55
N GLN A 34 4.00 -1.82 -11.61
CA GLN A 34 4.65 -3.14 -11.61
C GLN A 34 5.81 -3.28 -10.60
N TYR A 35 6.39 -2.16 -10.15
CA TYR A 35 7.44 -2.14 -9.12
C TYR A 35 6.87 -1.96 -7.72
N LEU A 36 5.54 -1.99 -7.60
CA LEU A 36 4.80 -1.73 -6.37
C LEU A 36 5.08 -0.34 -5.81
N ASN A 37 5.39 0.63 -6.68
CA ASN A 37 5.35 2.04 -6.27
C ASN A 37 3.89 2.42 -6.00
N ILE A 38 3.66 3.19 -4.93
CA ILE A 38 2.32 3.51 -4.44
C ILE A 38 2.11 5.02 -4.51
N LYS A 39 0.98 5.44 -5.10
CA LYS A 39 0.49 6.81 -4.98
C LYS A 39 -0.68 6.83 -3.99
N LEU A 40 -0.56 7.66 -2.95
CA LEU A 40 -1.61 7.93 -1.98
C LEU A 40 -2.16 9.34 -2.15
N GLU A 41 -3.45 9.50 -1.92
CA GLU A 41 -4.16 10.77 -1.83
C GLU A 41 -4.83 10.93 -0.46
N ASN A 42 -5.17 12.17 -0.10
CA ASN A 42 -5.75 12.53 1.20
C ASN A 42 -4.92 11.98 2.39
N THR A 43 -3.60 12.12 2.29
CA THR A 43 -2.66 11.52 3.22
C THR A 43 -2.65 12.19 4.59
N ARG A 44 -2.39 11.39 5.62
CA ARG A 44 -2.08 11.80 6.99
C ARG A 44 -0.97 10.91 7.55
N VAL A 45 0.00 11.52 8.24
CA VAL A 45 0.99 10.75 9.00
C VAL A 45 0.35 10.28 10.30
N VAL A 46 0.65 9.04 10.69
CA VAL A 46 0.09 8.41 11.90
C VAL A 46 0.64 9.10 13.17
N ASP A 47 1.92 9.43 13.19
CA ASP A 47 2.60 10.16 14.27
C ASP A 47 3.00 11.57 13.79
N GLN A 48 2.08 12.52 13.87
CA GLN A 48 2.29 13.87 13.31
C GLN A 48 3.31 14.68 14.11
N ASP A 49 3.37 14.50 15.42
CA ASP A 49 4.25 15.25 16.31
C ASP A 49 5.72 14.92 16.04
N LYS A 50 6.01 13.66 15.71
CA LYS A 50 7.36 13.21 15.33
C LYS A 50 7.76 13.65 13.92
N TYR A 51 6.80 13.88 13.02
CA TYR A 51 7.05 14.22 11.60
C TYR A 51 6.27 15.48 11.15
N PRO A 52 6.53 16.66 11.75
CA PRO A 52 5.75 17.87 11.49
C PRO A 52 5.88 18.39 10.06
N HIS A 53 6.99 18.07 9.38
CA HIS A 53 7.22 18.44 7.97
C HIS A 53 6.22 17.80 6.99
N MET A 54 5.49 16.77 7.41
CA MET A 54 4.51 16.08 6.59
C MET A 54 3.09 16.64 6.71
N LEU A 55 2.84 17.61 7.61
CA LEU A 55 1.49 18.13 7.90
C LEU A 55 0.80 18.77 6.68
N SER A 56 1.56 19.36 5.77
CA SER A 56 1.05 19.99 4.55
C SER A 56 0.90 19.01 3.38
N VAL A 57 1.43 17.79 3.51
CA VAL A 57 1.45 16.80 2.42
C VAL A 57 0.09 16.10 2.34
N ARG A 58 -0.62 16.36 1.24
CA ARG A 58 -1.94 15.76 0.95
C ARG A 58 -1.86 14.57 0.00
N ASN A 59 -0.85 14.53 -0.86
CA ASN A 59 -0.63 13.46 -1.83
C ASN A 59 0.83 13.01 -1.74
N CYS A 60 1.08 11.70 -1.84
CA CYS A 60 2.42 11.14 -1.72
C CYS A 60 2.66 10.09 -2.82
N PHE A 61 3.86 10.11 -3.40
CA PHE A 61 4.37 9.01 -4.22
C PHE A 61 5.48 8.31 -3.45
N ILE A 62 5.32 7.01 -3.24
CA ILE A 62 6.19 6.17 -2.43
C ILE A 62 6.83 5.14 -3.34
N ARG A 63 8.17 5.10 -3.36
CA ARG A 63 8.92 4.08 -4.09
C ARG A 63 8.73 2.71 -3.42
N GLY A 64 8.32 1.69 -4.16
CA GLY A 64 8.01 0.36 -3.62
C GLY A 64 9.17 -0.26 -2.82
N SER A 65 10.42 0.02 -3.21
CA SER A 65 11.61 -0.48 -2.53
C SER A 65 11.81 0.04 -1.10
N VAL A 66 11.16 1.15 -0.71
CA VAL A 66 11.25 1.70 0.66
C VAL A 66 10.09 1.31 1.56
N VAL A 67 9.08 0.62 1.02
CA VAL A 67 7.95 0.10 1.79
C VAL A 67 8.41 -1.10 2.62
N ARG A 68 7.99 -1.14 3.88
CA ARG A 68 8.13 -2.31 4.77
C ARG A 68 6.82 -3.08 4.86
N TYR A 69 5.72 -2.39 5.16
CA TYR A 69 4.39 -2.98 5.28
C TYR A 69 3.33 -2.12 4.61
N VAL A 70 2.27 -2.77 4.12
CA VAL A 70 1.01 -2.11 3.75
C VAL A 70 -0.09 -2.75 4.59
N GLN A 71 -0.65 -1.98 5.52
CA GLN A 71 -1.75 -2.41 6.36
C GLN A 71 -3.06 -2.16 5.61
N LEU A 72 -3.87 -3.20 5.51
CA LEU A 72 -5.11 -3.24 4.75
C LEU A 72 -6.31 -3.38 5.69
N PRO A 73 -7.47 -2.80 5.36
CA PRO A 73 -8.71 -3.11 6.07
C PRO A 73 -9.05 -4.59 5.88
N PRO A 74 -9.52 -5.32 6.90
CA PRO A 74 -9.87 -6.74 6.79
C PRO A 74 -10.90 -7.02 5.68
N GLU A 75 -11.86 -6.12 5.52
CA GLU A 75 -12.90 -6.10 4.48
C GLU A 75 -12.34 -6.03 3.04
N GLY A 76 -11.06 -5.68 2.90
CA GLY A 76 -10.35 -5.59 1.63
C GLY A 76 -9.63 -6.86 1.21
N VAL A 77 -9.66 -7.91 2.02
CA VAL A 77 -8.83 -9.09 1.81
C VAL A 77 -9.70 -10.33 1.62
N ASP A 78 -9.86 -10.76 0.37
CA ASP A 78 -10.36 -12.10 0.07
C ASP A 78 -9.20 -13.10 0.18
N VAL A 79 -9.15 -13.80 1.31
CA VAL A 79 -8.08 -14.75 1.64
C VAL A 79 -8.14 -15.99 0.75
N GLU A 80 -9.33 -16.45 0.36
CA GLU A 80 -9.46 -17.64 -0.49
C GLU A 80 -8.94 -17.36 -1.91
N LEU A 81 -9.29 -16.18 -2.45
CA LEU A 81 -8.79 -15.72 -3.74
C LEU A 81 -7.26 -15.58 -3.72
N LEU A 82 -6.71 -14.98 -2.66
CA LEU A 82 -5.25 -14.85 -2.49
C LEU A 82 -4.54 -16.20 -2.42
N HIS A 83 -5.08 -17.16 -1.66
CA HIS A 83 -4.53 -18.50 -1.60
C HIS A 83 -4.52 -19.18 -2.97
N ASP A 84 -5.61 -19.05 -3.74
CA ASP A 84 -5.69 -19.68 -5.05
C ASP A 84 -4.77 -19.02 -6.08
N ALA A 85 -4.74 -17.69 -6.12
CA ALA A 85 -3.87 -16.94 -7.00
C ALA A 85 -2.39 -17.21 -6.71
N THR A 86 -2.01 -17.35 -5.43
CA THR A 86 -0.65 -17.73 -5.01
C THR A 86 -0.27 -19.14 -5.50
N ARG A 87 -1.16 -20.13 -5.37
CA ARG A 87 -0.90 -21.50 -5.87
C ARG A 87 -0.74 -21.52 -7.39
N ARG A 88 -1.55 -20.75 -8.12
CA ARG A 88 -1.46 -20.67 -9.58
C ARG A 88 -0.15 -20.02 -10.02
N GLU A 89 0.24 -18.91 -9.40
CA GLU A 89 1.48 -18.22 -9.73
C GLU A 89 2.72 -19.09 -9.44
N ALA A 90 2.74 -19.80 -8.31
CA ALA A 90 3.86 -20.70 -7.96
C ALA A 90 4.03 -21.89 -8.92
N ARG A 91 2.94 -22.35 -9.57
CA ARG A 91 2.98 -23.43 -10.58
C ARG A 91 3.37 -22.96 -11.98
N GLY A 92 3.19 -21.66 -12.26
CA GLY A 92 3.41 -21.05 -13.57
C GLY A 92 4.70 -20.23 -13.67
N GLY A 93 5.60 -20.36 -12.69
CA GLY A 93 6.95 -19.81 -12.71
C GLY A 93 7.95 -20.74 -13.39
#